data_AF-A0A659UNL5-F1
#
_entry.id   AF-A0A659UNL5-F1
#
_cell.length_a   1.000
_cell.length_b   1.000
_cell.length_c   1.000
_cell.angle_alpha   90.00
_cell.angle_beta   90.00
_cell.angle_gamma   90.00
#
_symmetry.space_group_name_H-M   'P 1'
#
loop_
_entity.id
_entity.type
_entity.pdbx_description
1 polymer ?
#
loop_
_entity_poly.entity_id
_entity_poly.type
_entity_poly.pdbx_seq_one_letter_code
_entity_poly.pdbx_strand_id
1 'polypeptide(L)'
;MASQEILREEPSRGSFVNDPRIRSLFFQTLVVVLLFGSIWWIVQNVIDNLHRLHIASGFGFLKGRAGFDISDTPIAYTSDSTYGRAIIVGLINTIIVAAAGIITATIIGFIIGIGRLSHNWLIQKICTVYVEIFRNIPPLLVIFFW
;
A
#
# COMPACT_ATOMS: atom_id res chain seq x y z
N MET A 1 49.39 -52.77 46.20
CA MET A 1 49.18 -51.35 45.87
C MET A 1 49.83 -51.06 44.52
N ALA A 2 49.05 -51.01 43.45
CA ALA A 2 49.43 -50.32 42.20
C ALA A 2 48.09 -49.90 41.57
N SER A 3 47.86 -48.58 41.59
CA SER A 3 46.61 -47.92 41.25
C SER A 3 46.32 -48.07 39.75
N GLN A 4 45.09 -48.45 39.39
CA GLN A 4 44.62 -48.33 38.01
C GLN A 4 44.44 -46.85 37.68
N GLU A 5 45.21 -46.35 36.72
CA GLU A 5 44.96 -45.05 36.10
C GLU A 5 43.73 -45.16 35.20
N ILE A 6 42.64 -44.58 35.67
CA ILE A 6 41.44 -44.34 34.88
C ILE A 6 41.82 -43.27 33.84
N LEU A 7 42.00 -43.70 32.59
CA LEU A 7 42.11 -42.79 31.45
C LEU A 7 40.81 -41.99 31.34
N ARG A 8 40.83 -40.75 31.81
CA ARG A 8 39.79 -39.76 31.53
C ARG A 8 39.87 -39.42 30.04
N GLU A 9 38.87 -39.86 29.26
CA GLU A 9 38.61 -39.25 27.96
C GLU A 9 38.19 -37.79 28.19
N GLU A 10 39.06 -36.85 27.84
CA GLU A 10 38.68 -35.44 27.81
C GLU A 10 37.62 -35.22 26.72
N PRO A 11 36.54 -34.47 26.99
CA PRO A 11 35.53 -34.20 25.99
C PRO A 11 36.19 -33.40 24.87
N SER A 12 36.20 -33.98 23.66
CA SER A 12 36.62 -33.29 22.43
C SER A 12 35.92 -31.94 22.38
N ARG A 13 36.68 -30.87 22.66
CA ARG A 13 36.26 -29.49 22.52
C ARG A 13 35.92 -29.27 21.04
N GLY A 14 34.65 -29.51 20.69
CA GLY A 14 34.12 -29.26 19.36
C GLY A 14 34.51 -27.83 18.99
N SER A 15 35.37 -27.71 17.98
CA SER A 15 35.94 -26.44 17.56
C SER A 15 34.84 -25.40 17.43
N PHE A 16 34.98 -24.28 18.14
CA PHE A 16 34.08 -23.13 18.10
C PHE A 16 33.83 -22.63 16.65
N VAL A 17 34.73 -22.99 15.73
CA VAL A 17 34.73 -22.68 14.30
C VAL A 17 33.79 -23.59 13.48
N ASN A 18 33.48 -24.80 13.96
CA ASN A 18 32.64 -25.77 13.25
C ASN A 18 31.25 -25.97 13.89
N ASP A 19 30.90 -25.19 14.92
CA ASP A 19 29.55 -25.22 15.49
C ASP A 19 28.56 -24.61 14.47
N PRO A 20 27.56 -25.39 13.99
CA PRO A 20 26.60 -24.93 13.00
C PRO A 20 25.82 -23.69 13.44
N ARG A 21 25.63 -23.46 14.75
CA ARG A 21 24.92 -22.29 15.29
C ARG A 21 25.73 -21.01 15.20
N ILE A 22 27.04 -21.08 15.43
CA ILE A 22 27.95 -19.93 15.34
C ILE A 22 28.14 -19.54 13.88
N ARG A 23 28.29 -20.53 12.99
CA ARG A 23 28.39 -20.31 11.55
C ARG A 23 27.10 -19.70 10.98
N SER A 24 25.92 -20.16 11.42
CA SER A 24 24.65 -19.57 10.97
C SER A 24 24.48 -18.13 11.43
N LEU A 25 24.84 -17.82 12.69
CA LEU A 25 24.78 -16.45 13.21
C LEU A 25 25.72 -15.52 12.44
N PHE A 26 26.96 -15.97 12.16
CA PHE A 26 27.92 -15.22 11.37
C PHE A 26 27.38 -14.87 9.98
N PHE A 27 26.90 -15.88 9.22
CA PHE A 27 26.37 -15.63 7.87
C PHE A 27 25.09 -14.80 7.89
N GLN A 28 24.21 -14.97 8.87
CA GLN A 28 23.01 -14.16 9.01
C GLN A 28 23.36 -12.69 9.28
N THR A 29 24.28 -12.42 10.21
CA THR A 29 24.76 -11.06 10.48
C THR A 29 25.45 -10.47 9.25
N LEU A 30 26.29 -11.26 8.56
CA LEU A 30 26.96 -10.83 7.34
C LEU A 30 25.97 -10.42 6.24
N VAL A 31 24.94 -11.24 6.00
CA VAL A 31 23.89 -10.96 5.01
C VAL A 31 23.09 -9.72 5.40
N VAL A 32 22.72 -9.57 6.68
CA VAL A 32 22.00 -8.37 7.16
C VAL A 32 22.84 -7.11 6.95
N VAL A 33 24.13 -7.14 7.31
CA VAL A 33 25.05 -6.01 7.12
C VAL A 33 25.20 -5.68 5.64
N LEU A 34 25.39 -6.69 4.79
CA LEU A 34 25.47 -6.50 3.34
C LEU A 34 24.17 -5.92 2.78
N LEU A 35 23.00 -6.43 3.19
CA LEU A 35 21.71 -5.96 2.72
C LEU A 35 21.48 -4.49 3.08
N PHE A 36 21.63 -4.13 4.36
CA PHE A 36 21.46 -2.75 4.81
C PHE A 36 22.51 -1.82 4.20
N GLY A 37 23.75 -2.28 4.09
CA GLY A 37 24.84 -1.54 3.43
C GLY A 37 24.56 -1.28 1.95
N SER A 38 24.07 -2.30 1.21
CA SER A 38 23.69 -2.16 -0.20
C SER A 38 22.50 -1.22 -0.37
N ILE A 39 21.45 -1.35 0.46
CA ILE A 39 20.29 -0.43 0.43
C ILE A 39 20.74 1.00 0.68
N TRP A 40 21.55 1.22 1.73
CA TRP A 40 22.09 2.54 2.05
C TRP A 40 22.88 3.11 0.88
N TRP A 41 23.78 2.32 0.29
CA TRP A 41 24.59 2.74 -0.85
C TRP A 41 23.73 3.10 -2.06
N ILE A 42 22.71 2.28 -2.40
CA ILE A 42 21.78 2.57 -3.50
C ILE A 42 21.02 3.87 -3.25
N VAL A 43 20.46 4.05 -2.06
CA VAL A 43 19.69 5.25 -1.70
C VAL A 43 20.54 6.50 -1.85
N GLN A 44 21.77 6.49 -1.32
CA GLN A 44 22.67 7.64 -1.45
C GLN A 44 23.05 7.91 -2.91
N ASN A 45 23.37 6.87 -3.68
CA ASN A 45 23.63 7.03 -5.11
C ASN A 45 22.44 7.67 -5.83
N VAL A 46 21.21 7.24 -5.55
CA VAL A 46 20.01 7.82 -6.17
C VAL A 46 19.85 9.29 -5.78
N ILE A 47 19.98 9.61 -4.50
CA ILE A 47 19.87 11.00 -4.00
C ILE A 47 20.90 11.90 -4.67
N ASP A 48 22.17 11.47 -4.72
CA ASP A 48 23.25 12.23 -5.33
C ASP A 48 23.06 12.43 -6.84
N ASN A 49 22.58 11.40 -7.55
CA ASN A 49 22.25 11.51 -8.97
C ASN A 49 21.07 12.48 -9.21
N LEU A 50 20.02 12.43 -8.37
CA LEU A 50 18.88 13.34 -8.47
C LEU A 50 19.28 14.80 -8.19
N HIS A 51 20.14 15.03 -7.20
CA HIS A 51 20.68 16.36 -6.91
C HIS A 51 21.49 16.92 -8.08
N ARG A 52 22.32 16.10 -8.75
CA ARG A 52 23.06 16.50 -9.95
C ARG A 52 22.16 16.86 -11.13
N LEU A 53 20.97 16.25 -11.20
CA LEU A 53 19.98 16.51 -12.24
C LEU A 53 19.03 17.68 -11.89
N HIS A 54 19.23 18.37 -10.76
CA HIS A 54 18.34 19.42 -10.24
C HIS A 54 16.87 18.97 -10.13
N ILE A 55 16.63 17.66 -9.97
CA ILE A 55 15.30 17.13 -9.74
C ILE A 55 14.99 17.31 -8.27
N ALA A 56 13.87 17.99 -7.97
CA ALA A 56 13.36 18.10 -6.60
C ALA A 56 13.03 16.70 -6.08
N SER A 57 13.92 16.16 -5.25
CA SER A 57 13.81 14.82 -4.66
C SER A 57 13.25 14.90 -3.24
N GLY A 58 12.62 13.81 -2.78
CA GLY A 58 12.04 13.72 -1.44
C GLY A 58 10.67 14.37 -1.27
N PHE A 59 10.28 14.64 -0.02
CA PHE A 59 8.93 15.12 0.35
C PHE A 59 8.81 16.66 0.40
N GLY A 60 9.82 17.40 -0.09
CA GLY A 60 9.82 18.86 -0.09
C GLY A 60 8.64 19.45 -0.87
N PHE A 61 8.18 18.75 -1.92
CA PHE A 61 7.03 19.16 -2.73
C PHE A 61 5.75 19.33 -1.89
N LEU A 62 5.57 18.58 -0.81
CA LEU A 62 4.38 18.68 0.06
C LEU A 62 4.22 20.07 0.70
N LYS A 63 5.32 20.81 0.85
CA LYS A 63 5.32 22.19 1.36
C LYS A 63 5.24 23.24 0.25
N GLY A 64 5.42 22.83 -1.01
CA GLY A 64 5.24 23.69 -2.17
C GLY A 64 3.78 24.07 -2.38
N ARG A 65 3.54 25.20 -3.03
CA ARG A 65 2.19 25.67 -3.38
C ARG A 65 1.58 24.78 -4.45
N ALA A 66 0.33 24.37 -4.25
CA ALA A 66 -0.42 23.50 -5.16
C ALA A 66 -0.72 24.19 -6.49
N GLY A 67 -1.19 25.44 -6.47
CA GLY A 67 -1.41 26.24 -7.68
C GLY A 67 -2.62 25.85 -8.52
N PHE A 68 -3.50 24.99 -7.98
CA PHE A 68 -4.77 24.60 -8.60
C PHE A 68 -5.90 24.59 -7.56
N ASP A 69 -7.12 24.86 -8.02
CA ASP A 69 -8.31 24.78 -7.18
C ASP A 69 -8.90 23.37 -7.19
N ILE A 70 -9.58 23.02 -6.10
CA ILE A 70 -10.32 21.77 -5.93
C ILE A 70 -11.80 22.14 -5.88
N SER A 71 -12.62 21.53 -6.73
CA SER A 71 -14.04 21.87 -6.86
C SER A 71 -14.84 21.63 -5.58
N ASP A 72 -14.59 20.51 -4.91
CA ASP A 72 -15.26 20.16 -3.66
C ASP A 72 -14.25 20.02 -2.51
N THR A 73 -14.40 20.88 -1.51
CA THR A 73 -13.44 21.06 -0.42
C THR A 73 -14.14 20.90 0.94
N PRO A 74 -14.21 19.67 1.48
CA PRO A 74 -14.79 19.42 2.80
C PRO A 74 -14.10 20.17 3.95
N ILE A 75 -12.86 20.60 3.73
CA ILE A 75 -12.08 21.45 4.62
C ILE A 75 -11.52 22.62 3.83
N ALA A 76 -11.34 23.79 4.48
CA ALA A 76 -10.89 25.01 3.83
C ALA A 76 -9.59 24.80 3.01
N TYR A 77 -9.65 25.10 1.72
CA TYR A 77 -8.54 24.94 0.78
C TYR A 77 -8.63 26.03 -0.29
N THR A 78 -7.47 26.48 -0.76
CA THR A 78 -7.33 27.44 -1.86
C THR A 78 -6.12 27.05 -2.71
N SER A 79 -6.03 27.55 -3.94
CA SER A 79 -4.83 27.42 -4.80
C SER A 79 -3.51 27.93 -4.19
N ASP A 80 -3.56 28.76 -3.14
CA ASP A 80 -2.39 29.20 -2.37
C ASP A 80 -1.92 28.16 -1.34
N SER A 81 -2.74 27.15 -1.05
CA SER A 81 -2.43 26.08 -0.10
C SER A 81 -1.32 25.16 -0.62
N THR A 82 -0.71 24.40 0.28
CA THR A 82 0.37 23.48 -0.06
C THR A 82 -0.14 22.19 -0.70
N TYR A 83 0.70 21.49 -1.45
CA TYR A 83 0.40 20.15 -2.00
C TYR A 83 0.01 19.15 -0.89
N GLY A 84 0.65 19.23 0.28
CA GLY A 84 0.29 18.38 1.42
C GLY A 84 -1.15 18.60 1.87
N ARG A 85 -1.63 19.85 1.86
CA ARG A 85 -3.04 20.15 2.16
C ARG A 85 -3.96 19.67 1.04
N ALA A 86 -3.57 19.84 -0.23
CA ALA A 86 -4.33 19.34 -1.38
C ALA A 86 -4.52 17.81 -1.36
N ILE A 87 -3.54 17.05 -0.86
CA ILE A 87 -3.64 15.60 -0.70
C ILE A 87 -4.63 15.24 0.42
N ILE A 88 -4.58 15.94 1.55
CA ILE A 88 -5.51 15.70 2.68
C ILE A 88 -6.95 16.05 2.27
N VAL A 89 -7.15 17.26 1.75
CA VAL A 89 -7.97 17.57 0.56
C VAL A 89 -8.73 16.41 -0.07
N GLY A 90 -8.12 15.89 -1.13
CA GLY A 90 -8.64 14.82 -1.95
C GLY A 90 -8.85 13.51 -1.19
N LEU A 91 -8.04 13.18 -0.18
CA LEU A 91 -8.23 11.96 0.61
C LEU A 91 -9.54 12.00 1.40
N ILE A 92 -9.81 13.10 2.10
CA ILE A 92 -11.07 13.27 2.84
C ILE A 92 -12.26 13.22 1.88
N ASN A 93 -12.15 13.93 0.74
CA ASN A 93 -13.21 13.90 -0.27
C ASN A 93 -13.44 12.46 -0.78
N THR A 94 -12.38 11.73 -1.14
CA THR A 94 -12.46 10.33 -1.59
C THR A 94 -13.16 9.44 -0.58
N ILE A 95 -12.86 9.59 0.72
CA ILE A 95 -13.51 8.83 1.78
C ILE A 95 -15.00 9.16 1.86
N ILE A 96 -15.36 10.45 1.80
CA ILE A 96 -16.76 10.89 1.86
C ILE A 96 -17.55 10.34 0.67
N VAL A 97 -17.03 10.52 -0.54
CA VAL A 97 -17.69 10.06 -1.78
C VAL A 97 -17.77 8.54 -1.82
N ALA A 98 -16.70 7.83 -1.42
CA ALA A 98 -16.72 6.37 -1.34
C ALA A 98 -17.75 5.87 -0.32
N ALA A 99 -17.82 6.47 0.87
CA ALA A 99 -18.77 6.08 1.90
C ALA A 99 -20.22 6.32 1.44
N ALA A 100 -20.52 7.50 0.91
CA ALA A 100 -21.84 7.83 0.37
C ALA A 100 -22.22 6.91 -0.80
N GLY A 101 -21.26 6.64 -1.70
CA GLY A 101 -21.41 5.74 -2.83
C GLY A 101 -21.70 4.30 -2.40
N ILE A 102 -20.93 3.76 -1.45
CA ILE A 102 -21.13 2.40 -0.92
C ILE A 102 -22.50 2.26 -0.27
N ILE A 103 -22.90 3.20 0.58
CA ILE A 103 -24.21 3.14 1.27
C ILE A 103 -25.33 3.17 0.23
N THR A 104 -25.30 4.13 -0.69
CA THR A 104 -26.36 4.30 -1.69
C THR A 104 -26.41 3.14 -2.68
N ALA A 105 -25.26 2.69 -3.19
CA ALA A 105 -25.17 1.56 -4.10
C ALA A 105 -25.59 0.24 -3.43
N THR A 106 -25.32 0.07 -2.13
CA THR A 106 -25.76 -1.11 -1.39
C THR A 106 -27.27 -1.14 -1.26
N ILE A 107 -27.90 -0.02 -0.88
CA ILE A 107 -29.36 0.06 -0.75
C ILE A 107 -30.04 -0.20 -2.10
N ILE A 108 -29.62 0.52 -3.14
CA ILE A 108 -30.20 0.39 -4.49
C ILE A 108 -29.94 -1.01 -5.04
N GLY A 109 -28.69 -1.48 -4.98
CA GLY A 109 -28.27 -2.78 -5.48
C GLY A 109 -29.00 -3.93 -4.78
N PHE A 110 -29.24 -3.81 -3.47
CA PHE A 110 -29.99 -4.81 -2.71
C PHE A 110 -31.47 -4.85 -3.13
N ILE A 111 -32.13 -3.70 -3.24
CA ILE A 111 -33.54 -3.62 -3.68
C ILE A 111 -33.69 -4.22 -5.08
N ILE A 112 -32.84 -3.79 -6.02
CA ILE A 112 -32.85 -4.29 -7.40
C ILE A 112 -32.49 -5.77 -7.46
N GLY A 113 -31.55 -6.22 -6.62
CA GLY A 113 -31.15 -7.62 -6.49
C GLY A 113 -32.32 -8.52 -6.08
N ILE A 114 -33.08 -8.12 -5.06
CA ILE A 114 -34.31 -8.82 -4.65
C ILE A 114 -35.34 -8.79 -5.78
N GLY A 115 -35.54 -7.63 -6.42
CA GLY A 115 -36.49 -7.47 -7.52
C GLY A 115 -36.24 -8.45 -8.68
N ARG A 116 -34.99 -8.77 -8.98
CA ARG A 116 -34.62 -9.78 -10.01
C ARG A 116 -34.99 -11.22 -9.66
N LEU A 117 -35.16 -11.53 -8.38
CA LEU A 117 -35.59 -12.85 -7.90
C LEU A 117 -37.11 -12.93 -7.68
N SER A 118 -37.83 -11.84 -7.92
CA SER A 118 -39.28 -11.80 -7.77
C SER A 118 -39.97 -12.78 -8.71
N HIS A 119 -41.00 -13.47 -8.22
CA HIS A 119 -41.87 -14.31 -9.04
C HIS A 119 -42.75 -13.47 -10.00
N ASN A 120 -42.83 -12.15 -9.81
CA ASN A 120 -43.53 -11.26 -10.73
C ASN A 120 -42.66 -10.96 -11.95
N TRP A 121 -43.08 -11.49 -13.11
CA TRP A 121 -42.39 -11.34 -14.39
C TRP A 121 -42.04 -9.89 -14.74
N LEU A 122 -42.95 -8.93 -14.48
CA LEU A 122 -42.73 -7.53 -14.85
C LEU A 122 -41.60 -6.91 -14.01
N ILE A 123 -41.63 -7.12 -12.69
CA ILE A 123 -40.61 -6.60 -11.77
C ILE A 123 -39.25 -7.21 -12.11
N GLN A 124 -39.21 -8.53 -12.30
CA GLN A 124 -38.00 -9.24 -12.68
C GLN A 124 -37.38 -8.68 -13.98
N LYS A 125 -38.22 -8.42 -15.00
CA LYS A 125 -37.76 -7.90 -16.29
C LYS A 125 -37.22 -6.48 -16.18
N ILE A 126 -37.94 -5.58 -15.48
CA ILE A 126 -37.51 -4.19 -15.27
C ILE A 126 -36.17 -4.14 -14.54
N CYS A 127 -36.03 -4.90 -13.43
CA CYS A 127 -34.78 -4.94 -12.67
C CYS A 127 -33.64 -5.55 -13.50
N THR A 128 -33.92 -6.53 -14.37
CA THR A 128 -32.90 -7.11 -15.26
C THR A 128 -32.43 -6.10 -16.30
N VAL A 129 -33.36 -5.38 -16.96
CA VAL A 129 -33.04 -4.32 -17.93
C VAL A 129 -32.21 -3.22 -17.28
N TYR A 130 -32.60 -2.75 -16.08
CA TYR A 130 -31.83 -1.77 -15.32
C TYR A 130 -30.39 -2.23 -15.11
N VAL A 131 -30.18 -3.45 -14.58
CA VAL A 131 -28.83 -3.96 -14.30
C VAL A 131 -28.02 -4.11 -15.58
N GLU A 132 -28.61 -4.61 -16.66
CA GLU A 132 -27.90 -4.79 -17.93
C GLU A 132 -27.50 -3.45 -18.53
N ILE A 133 -28.35 -2.43 -18.52
CA ILE A 133 -28.01 -1.10 -19.03
C ILE A 133 -26.80 -0.55 -18.26
N PHE A 134 -26.90 -0.41 -16.94
CA PHE A 134 -25.86 0.23 -16.15
C PHE A 134 -24.53 -0.54 -16.16
N ARG A 135 -24.56 -1.87 -16.27
CA ARG A 135 -23.33 -2.68 -16.36
C ARG A 135 -22.64 -2.63 -17.72
N ASN A 136 -23.36 -2.27 -18.78
CA ASN A 136 -22.82 -2.20 -20.14
C ASN A 136 -22.45 -0.77 -20.58
N ILE A 137 -22.78 0.25 -19.79
CA ILE A 137 -22.34 1.63 -20.06
C ILE A 137 -20.82 1.71 -19.83
N PRO A 138 -20.03 2.18 -20.82
CA PRO A 138 -18.61 2.44 -20.64
C PRO A 138 -18.39 3.46 -19.52
N PRO A 139 -17.54 3.18 -18.51
CA PRO A 139 -17.31 4.11 -17.41
C PRO A 139 -16.83 5.50 -17.86
N LEU A 140 -16.05 5.56 -18.94
CA LEU A 140 -15.56 6.81 -19.52
C LEU A 140 -16.69 7.72 -20.01
N LEU A 141 -17.79 7.13 -20.53
CA LEU A 141 -18.96 7.90 -20.96
C LEU A 141 -19.62 8.57 -19.76
N VAL A 142 -19.72 7.85 -18.64
CA VAL A 142 -20.30 8.41 -17.41
C VAL A 142 -19.49 9.60 -16.92
N ILE A 143 -18.15 9.49 -16.90
CA ILE A 143 -17.26 10.55 -16.42
C ILE A 143 -17.25 11.77 -17.35
N PHE A 144 -17.51 11.61 -18.66
CA PHE A 144 -17.47 12.71 -19.62
C PHE A 144 -18.74 13.57 -19.67
N PHE A 145 -19.91 12.98 -19.37
CA PHE A 145 -21.22 13.61 -19.55
C PHE A 145 -21.89 14.04 -18.24
N TRP A 146 -21.26 13.79 -17.10
CA TRP A 146 -21.78 14.04 -15.75
C TRP A 146 -20.69 14.67 -14.89
#